data_AF-A0A1F4DSD3-F1
#
_entry.id   AF-A0A1F4DSD3-F1
#
_cell.length_a   1.000
_cell.length_b   1.000
_cell.length_c   1.000
_cell.angle_alpha   90.00
_cell.angle_beta   90.00
_cell.angle_gamma   90.00
#
_symmetry.space_group_name_H-M   'P 1'
#
loop_
_entity.id
_entity.type
_entity.pdbx_description
1 polymer ?
#
loop_
_entity_poly.entity_id
_entity_poly.type
_entity_poly.pdbx_seq_one_letter_code
_entity_poly.pdbx_strand_id
1 'polypeptide(L)'
;MGEAKKRRAAAVREVLGTLGVETLGGRVQVRWNQAEAATPFGQMAYFAEFLNLTGLYRRWVESCPLRYASPNGSKIADVLGTLFLSVLSGHWRYAHIAALRADGVSAALLGMEAVVSEDTVRRALRAIKEAAGVSWLQEHVDASVLALLAAPWILDIDATVKPLYGKQEGAIIGYNPHKPGRPSHVYHTYQMAGLRLMLGVTVAPGNKSHANTTLPGLIELIERLPPEKRPALVRGDCGQGGEPTMAALEARDIRYLFKLRLTKNVKRYIERMFASPEWTDAGQGWQGQEGSIQLSGWSRPRRIVILRRPLQREMLLADSQQLQLAFVEKEVPAKGYEYAVLVTDLAHEIRTIAQFYRDRGDAENAFDELKNQWGWGGFTTQDLKRCRLSAMTVALAYNWWSLFVRLAHPKARLEAITSRPFLLSGIGRLTSHAGQAHLSITPMHARANEARAFLTAVSQRLKQWKHAAEQLNFASVWQRVCEFIATEVTGFNWLARRIQPLLPRCT
;
A
#
# COMPACT_ATOMS: atom_id res chain seq x y z
N MET A 1 33.84 -55.23 2.21
CA MET A 1 32.43 -55.69 2.34
C MET A 1 31.46 -54.68 2.98
N GLY A 2 31.90 -53.56 3.59
CA GLY A 2 31.00 -52.61 4.28
C GLY A 2 30.26 -51.58 3.39
N GLU A 3 30.86 -51.13 2.29
CA GLU A 3 30.27 -50.12 1.40
C GLU A 3 29.10 -50.64 0.57
N ALA A 4 29.20 -51.86 0.04
CA ALA A 4 28.11 -52.49 -0.71
C ALA A 4 26.88 -52.78 0.19
N LYS A 5 27.12 -53.10 1.47
CA LYS A 5 26.06 -53.30 2.47
C LYS A 5 25.39 -51.98 2.86
N LYS A 6 26.16 -50.88 3.00
CA LYS A 6 25.64 -49.52 3.20
C LYS A 6 24.84 -49.00 2.00
N ARG A 7 25.30 -49.23 0.76
CA ARG A 7 24.56 -48.88 -0.46
C ARG A 7 23.26 -49.67 -0.60
N ARG A 8 23.28 -50.99 -0.32
CA ARG A 8 22.04 -51.79 -0.28
C ARG A 8 21.07 -51.33 0.82
N ALA A 9 21.56 -51.02 2.01
CA ALA A 9 20.71 -50.52 3.10
C ALA A 9 20.12 -49.13 2.79
N ALA A 10 20.88 -48.24 2.13
CA ALA A 10 20.40 -46.95 1.64
C ALA A 10 19.36 -47.11 0.53
N ALA A 11 19.60 -47.99 -0.44
CA ALA A 11 18.65 -48.31 -1.51
C ALA A 11 17.36 -48.95 -0.98
N VAL A 12 17.45 -49.83 0.03
CA VAL A 12 16.26 -50.43 0.69
C VAL A 12 15.47 -49.37 1.48
N ARG A 13 16.14 -48.42 2.15
CA ARG A 13 15.47 -47.26 2.78
C ARG A 13 14.82 -46.33 1.76
N GLU A 14 15.44 -46.14 0.60
CA GLU A 14 14.92 -45.31 -0.48
C GLU A 14 13.69 -45.93 -1.16
N VAL A 15 13.69 -47.26 -1.32
CA VAL A 15 12.53 -48.03 -1.80
C VAL A 15 11.39 -48.04 -0.75
N LEU A 16 11.70 -48.15 0.54
CA LEU A 16 10.70 -48.06 1.62
C LEU A 16 10.07 -46.65 1.79
N GLY A 17 10.71 -45.61 1.25
CA GLY A 17 10.22 -44.22 1.27
C GLY A 17 9.38 -43.83 0.05
N THR A 18 9.14 -44.75 -0.88
CA THR A 18 8.43 -44.51 -2.13
C THR A 18 7.12 -45.31 -2.13
N LEU A 19 5.98 -44.62 -2.02
CA LEU A 19 4.64 -45.22 -2.01
C LEU A 19 4.02 -45.13 -3.39
N GLY A 20 3.61 -46.27 -3.96
CA GLY A 20 2.80 -46.28 -5.18
C GLY A 20 1.36 -45.84 -4.86
N VAL A 21 0.96 -44.67 -5.34
CA VAL A 21 -0.40 -44.12 -5.21
C VAL A 21 -1.15 -44.34 -6.52
N GLU A 22 -2.34 -44.89 -6.44
CA GLU A 22 -3.24 -45.05 -7.58
C GLU A 22 -3.92 -43.70 -7.90
N THR A 23 -3.88 -43.28 -9.16
CA THR A 23 -4.50 -42.03 -9.62
C THR A 23 -5.29 -42.26 -10.90
N LEU A 24 -6.13 -41.30 -11.29
CA LEU A 24 -6.86 -41.35 -12.57
C LEU A 24 -5.92 -41.44 -13.79
N GLY A 25 -4.68 -40.94 -13.68
CA GLY A 25 -3.66 -41.02 -14.73
C GLY A 25 -2.78 -42.27 -14.66
N GLY A 26 -3.12 -43.25 -13.80
CA GLY A 26 -2.33 -44.43 -13.52
C GLY A 26 -1.55 -44.35 -12.20
N ARG A 27 -0.79 -45.39 -11.91
CA ARG A 27 -0.04 -45.51 -10.65
C ARG A 27 1.19 -44.60 -10.67
N VAL A 28 1.33 -43.77 -9.64
CA VAL A 28 2.46 -42.84 -9.45
C VAL A 28 3.28 -43.25 -8.23
N GLN A 29 4.60 -43.22 -8.36
CA GLN A 29 5.51 -43.45 -7.23
C GLN A 29 5.76 -42.13 -6.49
N VAL A 30 5.29 -42.04 -5.24
CA VAL A 30 5.36 -40.83 -4.41
C VAL A 30 6.48 -40.95 -3.39
N ARG A 31 7.40 -39.99 -3.40
CA ARG A 31 8.47 -39.85 -2.41
C ARG A 31 8.35 -38.51 -1.69
N TRP A 32 8.40 -38.53 -0.37
CA TRP A 32 8.52 -37.31 0.44
C TRP A 32 9.99 -36.89 0.49
N ASN A 33 10.31 -35.71 -0.06
CA ASN A 33 11.65 -35.14 -0.01
C ASN A 33 11.74 -34.06 1.07
N GLN A 34 12.64 -34.24 2.02
CA GLN A 34 12.88 -33.28 3.12
C GLN A 34 14.21 -32.51 2.96
N ALA A 35 15.05 -32.88 2.00
CA ALA A 35 16.41 -32.33 1.86
C ALA A 35 16.53 -31.24 0.78
N GLU A 36 15.59 -31.18 -0.16
CA GLU A 36 15.62 -30.19 -1.24
C GLU A 36 14.91 -28.89 -0.84
N ALA A 37 15.56 -27.76 -1.05
CA ALA A 37 14.96 -26.45 -0.89
C ALA A 37 14.10 -26.12 -2.13
N ALA A 38 12.79 -26.01 -1.93
CA ALA A 38 11.84 -25.61 -2.95
C ALA A 38 10.94 -24.46 -2.48
N THR A 39 10.41 -23.68 -3.42
CA THR A 39 9.46 -22.59 -3.16
C THR A 39 8.42 -22.51 -4.28
N PRO A 40 7.15 -22.14 -3.98
CA PRO A 40 6.19 -21.75 -5.00
C PRO A 40 6.44 -20.35 -5.57
N PHE A 41 7.42 -19.61 -5.03
CA PHE A 41 7.74 -18.23 -5.39
C PHE A 41 9.10 -18.10 -6.09
N GLY A 42 9.39 -18.97 -7.06
CA GLY A 42 10.70 -19.02 -7.72
C GLY A 42 11.13 -17.70 -8.36
N GLN A 43 10.18 -16.92 -8.87
CA GLN A 43 10.46 -15.59 -9.45
C GLN A 43 10.82 -14.53 -8.38
N MET A 44 10.62 -14.82 -7.08
CA MET A 44 11.04 -13.99 -5.95
C MET A 44 12.51 -13.56 -6.02
N ALA A 45 13.38 -14.34 -6.67
CA ALA A 45 14.79 -14.01 -6.85
C ALA A 45 15.03 -12.62 -7.45
N TYR A 46 14.19 -12.19 -8.40
CA TYR A 46 14.30 -10.87 -9.02
C TYR A 46 13.84 -9.74 -8.09
N PHE A 47 12.82 -9.99 -7.27
CA PHE A 47 12.41 -9.02 -6.26
C PHE A 47 13.43 -8.93 -5.12
N ALA A 48 14.01 -10.06 -4.70
CA ALA A 48 15.13 -10.09 -3.76
C ALA A 48 16.35 -9.32 -4.30
N GLU A 49 16.67 -9.45 -5.59
CA GLU A 49 17.71 -8.64 -6.25
C GLU A 49 17.39 -7.14 -6.18
N PHE A 50 16.16 -6.73 -6.49
CA PHE A 50 15.71 -5.34 -6.34
C PHE A 50 15.90 -4.82 -4.90
N LEU A 51 15.45 -5.58 -3.91
CA LEU A 51 15.56 -5.23 -2.49
C LEU A 51 17.02 -5.11 -2.03
N ASN A 52 17.90 -6.00 -2.51
CA ASN A 52 19.32 -5.98 -2.18
C ASN A 52 20.05 -4.81 -2.87
N LEU A 53 19.86 -4.62 -4.17
CA LEU A 53 20.59 -3.60 -4.93
C LEU A 53 20.17 -2.16 -4.60
N THR A 54 18.90 -1.94 -4.22
CA THR A 54 18.44 -0.64 -3.70
C THR A 54 18.87 -0.41 -2.24
N GLY A 55 19.27 -1.48 -1.54
CA GLY A 55 19.62 -1.47 -0.13
C GLY A 55 18.45 -1.22 0.83
N LEU A 56 17.20 -1.15 0.33
CA LEU A 56 16.01 -0.88 1.13
C LEU A 56 15.83 -1.93 2.24
N TYR A 57 15.89 -3.21 1.85
CA TYR A 57 15.69 -4.32 2.78
C TYR A 57 16.84 -4.45 3.79
N ARG A 58 18.08 -4.28 3.33
CA ARG A 58 19.27 -4.37 4.20
C ARG A 58 19.21 -3.31 5.31
N ARG A 59 18.99 -2.04 4.94
CA ARG A 59 18.89 -0.94 5.92
C ARG A 59 17.74 -1.16 6.91
N TRP A 60 16.61 -1.70 6.46
CA TRP A 60 15.47 -2.05 7.31
C TRP A 60 15.85 -3.09 8.37
N VAL A 61 16.55 -4.15 7.97
CA VAL A 61 17.00 -5.21 8.89
C VAL A 61 18.08 -4.70 9.86
N GLU A 62 19.11 -4.03 9.37
CA GLU A 62 20.28 -3.57 10.16
C GLU A 62 19.91 -2.54 11.23
N SER A 63 18.97 -1.63 10.92
CA SER A 63 18.53 -0.57 11.83
C SER A 63 17.43 -1.00 12.81
N CYS A 64 17.01 -2.27 12.79
CA CYS A 64 15.91 -2.73 13.62
C CYS A 64 16.18 -2.53 15.13
N PRO A 65 15.26 -1.91 15.88
CA PRO A 65 15.43 -1.63 17.31
C PRO A 65 15.21 -2.85 18.20
N LEU A 66 15.02 -4.04 17.62
CA LEU A 66 14.85 -5.28 18.37
C LEU A 66 16.11 -5.57 19.19
N ARG A 67 15.91 -5.83 20.48
CA ARG A 67 16.95 -6.26 21.42
C ARG A 67 16.43 -7.46 22.19
N TYR A 68 17.20 -8.54 22.20
CA TYR A 68 16.91 -9.71 23.03
C TYR A 68 17.67 -9.61 24.34
N ALA A 69 17.06 -10.10 25.41
CA ALA A 69 17.75 -10.27 26.70
C ALA A 69 18.57 -11.58 26.75
N SER A 70 18.28 -12.54 25.85
CA SER A 70 18.92 -13.86 25.80
C SER A 70 19.70 -14.03 24.49
N PRO A 71 20.86 -14.71 24.51
CA PRO A 71 21.60 -15.05 23.28
C PRO A 71 20.87 -16.07 22.40
N ASN A 72 19.83 -16.75 22.90
CA ASN A 72 19.06 -17.75 22.15
C ASN A 72 17.93 -17.14 21.30
N GLY A 73 17.93 -15.82 21.09
CA GLY A 73 16.97 -15.15 20.20
C GLY A 73 17.23 -15.49 18.73
N SER A 74 16.16 -15.64 17.95
CA SER A 74 16.27 -15.76 16.49
C SER A 74 16.91 -14.51 15.89
N LYS A 75 17.60 -14.64 14.74
CA LYS A 75 18.22 -13.49 14.10
C LYS A 75 17.15 -12.49 13.65
N ILE A 76 17.49 -11.19 13.70
CA ILE A 76 16.59 -10.11 13.25
C ILE A 76 16.17 -10.34 11.79
N ALA A 77 17.11 -10.75 10.93
CA ALA A 77 16.84 -11.08 9.53
C ALA A 77 15.76 -12.16 9.40
N ASP A 78 15.83 -13.24 10.17
CA ASP A 78 14.86 -14.33 10.11
C ASP A 78 13.46 -13.87 10.54
N VAL A 79 13.38 -13.08 11.62
CA VAL A 79 12.11 -12.54 12.13
C VAL A 79 11.44 -11.61 11.12
N LEU A 80 12.20 -10.62 10.65
CA LEU A 80 11.69 -9.59 9.77
C LEU A 80 11.39 -10.15 8.38
N GLY A 81 12.28 -10.99 7.85
CA GLY A 81 12.07 -11.69 6.60
C GLY A 81 10.88 -12.65 6.64
N THR A 82 10.64 -13.34 7.75
CA THR A 82 9.44 -14.17 7.92
C THR A 82 8.15 -13.34 7.85
N LEU A 83 8.11 -12.20 8.56
CA LEU A 83 6.95 -11.31 8.53
C LEU A 83 6.75 -10.73 7.12
N PHE A 84 7.83 -10.28 6.49
CA PHE A 84 7.84 -9.74 5.13
C PHE A 84 7.34 -10.76 4.10
N LEU A 85 7.86 -11.99 4.12
CA LEU A 85 7.41 -13.07 3.24
C LEU A 85 5.94 -13.39 3.47
N SER A 86 5.49 -13.46 4.73
CA SER A 86 4.07 -13.68 5.03
C SER A 86 3.18 -12.59 4.41
N VAL A 87 3.56 -11.32 4.53
CA VAL A 87 2.81 -10.21 3.92
C VAL A 87 2.85 -10.31 2.40
N LEU A 88 4.02 -10.57 1.81
CA LEU A 88 4.20 -10.71 0.37
C LEU A 88 3.41 -11.88 -0.22
N SER A 89 3.27 -12.98 0.51
CA SER A 89 2.43 -14.14 0.14
C SER A 89 0.93 -13.86 0.25
N GLY A 90 0.51 -12.64 0.60
CA GLY A 90 -0.90 -12.26 0.72
C GLY A 90 -1.59 -12.80 1.96
N HIS A 91 -0.82 -13.15 3.00
CA HIS A 91 -1.40 -13.62 4.24
C HIS A 91 -2.03 -12.47 5.03
N TRP A 92 -3.15 -12.78 5.70
CA TRP A 92 -3.89 -11.86 6.54
C TRP A 92 -3.81 -12.17 8.05
N ARG A 93 -3.05 -13.18 8.47
CA ARG A 93 -2.96 -13.63 9.88
C ARG A 93 -1.57 -14.19 10.14
N TYR A 94 -1.08 -14.05 11.37
CA TYR A 94 0.18 -14.67 11.79
C TYR A 94 0.20 -16.19 11.57
N ALA A 95 -0.93 -16.88 11.78
CA ALA A 95 -1.04 -18.34 11.63
C ALA A 95 -0.64 -18.85 10.25
N HIS A 96 -0.79 -18.01 9.22
CA HIS A 96 -0.43 -18.38 7.87
C HIS A 96 1.09 -18.51 7.66
N ILE A 97 1.92 -17.95 8.55
CA ILE A 97 3.38 -18.16 8.54
C ILE A 97 3.72 -19.66 8.53
N ALA A 98 2.87 -20.51 9.14
CA ALA A 98 3.05 -21.95 9.14
C ALA A 98 3.19 -22.54 7.72
N ALA A 99 2.52 -21.95 6.72
CA ALA A 99 2.59 -22.38 5.32
C ALA A 99 3.96 -22.10 4.66
N LEU A 100 4.74 -21.16 5.20
CA LEU A 100 6.05 -20.77 4.69
C LEU A 100 7.22 -21.45 5.42
N ARG A 101 6.93 -22.23 6.47
CA ARG A 101 7.95 -22.79 7.37
C ARG A 101 9.01 -23.64 6.67
N ALA A 102 8.66 -24.26 5.56
CA ALA A 102 9.56 -25.10 4.76
C ALA A 102 10.15 -24.39 3.54
N ASP A 103 9.84 -23.10 3.32
CA ASP A 103 10.40 -22.34 2.20
C ASP A 103 11.84 -21.91 2.49
N GLY A 104 12.77 -22.82 2.21
CA GLY A 104 14.21 -22.57 2.33
C GLY A 104 14.78 -21.70 1.21
N VAL A 105 14.10 -21.61 0.05
CA VAL A 105 14.61 -20.85 -1.10
C VAL A 105 14.38 -19.36 -0.88
N SER A 106 13.15 -18.95 -0.57
CA SER A 106 12.82 -17.54 -0.30
C SER A 106 13.57 -17.02 0.92
N ALA A 107 13.74 -17.86 1.95
CA ALA A 107 14.56 -17.55 3.11
C ALA A 107 16.01 -17.24 2.70
N ALA A 108 16.65 -18.15 1.97
CA ALA A 108 18.04 -17.97 1.51
C ALA A 108 18.20 -16.73 0.61
N LEU A 109 17.24 -16.47 -0.30
CA LEU A 109 17.26 -15.30 -1.17
C LEU A 109 17.20 -13.97 -0.40
N LEU A 110 16.58 -13.95 0.78
CA LEU A 110 16.53 -12.78 1.66
C LEU A 110 17.66 -12.74 2.70
N GLY A 111 18.61 -13.68 2.65
CA GLY A 111 19.71 -13.77 3.62
C GLY A 111 19.27 -14.26 5.00
N MET A 112 18.15 -14.98 5.08
CA MET A 112 17.66 -15.64 6.29
C MET A 112 18.26 -17.04 6.42
N GLU A 113 18.42 -17.53 7.64
CA GLU A 113 18.76 -18.93 7.91
C GLU A 113 17.53 -19.83 7.79
N ALA A 114 16.37 -19.34 8.23
CA ALA A 114 15.10 -20.05 8.12
C ALA A 114 13.90 -19.11 8.31
N VAL A 115 12.73 -19.53 7.81
CA VAL A 115 11.45 -18.93 8.19
C VAL A 115 11.12 -19.33 9.62
N VAL A 116 10.98 -18.41 10.56
CA VAL A 116 10.68 -18.69 11.99
C VAL A 116 9.19 -18.93 12.25
N SER A 117 8.83 -19.41 13.45
CA SER A 117 7.42 -19.60 13.81
C SER A 117 6.69 -18.27 14.02
N GLU A 118 5.37 -18.30 13.86
CA GLU A 118 4.52 -17.14 14.14
C GLU A 118 4.66 -16.63 15.59
N ASP A 119 4.83 -17.52 16.57
CA ASP A 119 5.08 -17.15 17.97
C ASP A 119 6.39 -16.39 18.13
N THR A 120 7.41 -16.75 17.36
CA THR A 120 8.70 -16.08 17.39
C THR A 120 8.56 -14.65 16.84
N VAL A 121 7.86 -14.49 15.72
CA VAL A 121 7.55 -13.16 15.16
C VAL A 121 6.74 -12.33 16.16
N ARG A 122 5.66 -12.88 16.72
CA ARG A 122 4.81 -12.20 17.69
C ARG A 122 5.56 -11.76 18.95
N ARG A 123 6.48 -12.59 19.45
CA ARG A 123 7.32 -12.28 20.61
C ARG A 123 8.36 -11.21 20.29
N ALA A 124 8.98 -11.28 19.11
CA ALA A 124 9.94 -10.28 18.67
C ALA A 124 9.30 -8.89 18.52
N LEU A 125 8.15 -8.79 17.83
CA LEU A 125 7.41 -7.52 17.74
C LEU A 125 6.95 -7.00 19.11
N ARG A 126 6.67 -7.91 20.07
CA ARG A 126 6.35 -7.53 21.45
C ARG A 126 7.56 -6.95 22.18
N ALA A 127 8.77 -7.45 21.92
CA ALA A 127 10.00 -7.00 22.55
C ALA A 127 10.46 -5.62 22.06
N ILE A 128 10.07 -5.22 20.84
CA ILE A 128 10.33 -3.87 20.33
C ILE A 128 9.57 -2.83 21.17
N LYS A 129 10.30 -1.82 21.68
CA LYS A 129 9.70 -0.64 22.32
C LYS A 129 8.88 0.12 21.29
N GLU A 130 7.64 0.50 21.65
CA GLU A 130 6.67 1.05 20.70
C GLU A 130 7.18 2.28 19.94
N ALA A 131 7.64 3.30 20.66
CA ALA A 131 8.14 4.54 20.05
C ALA A 131 9.32 4.28 19.09
N ALA A 132 10.27 3.44 19.49
CA ALA A 132 11.40 3.08 18.65
C ALA A 132 10.96 2.28 17.41
N GLY A 133 10.01 1.35 17.55
CA GLY A 133 9.47 0.57 16.44
C GLY A 133 8.69 1.42 15.44
N VAL A 134 7.86 2.36 15.92
CA VAL A 134 7.12 3.30 15.07
C VAL A 134 8.10 4.22 14.33
N SER A 135 9.06 4.82 15.04
CA SER A 135 10.08 5.68 14.42
C SER A 135 10.87 4.94 13.34
N TRP A 136 11.34 3.72 13.65
CA TRP A 136 12.09 2.86 12.71
C TRP A 136 11.25 2.53 11.47
N LEU A 137 10.01 2.06 11.63
CA LEU A 137 9.17 1.74 10.48
C LEU A 137 8.83 2.98 9.66
N GLN A 138 8.60 4.12 10.31
CA GLN A 138 8.28 5.36 9.62
C GLN A 138 9.46 5.87 8.80
N GLU A 139 10.69 5.76 9.30
CA GLU A 139 11.92 6.08 8.55
C GLU A 139 12.04 5.23 7.27
N HIS A 140 11.72 3.94 7.33
CA HIS A 140 11.77 3.07 6.15
C HIS A 140 10.62 3.29 5.17
N VAL A 141 9.43 3.65 5.67
CA VAL A 141 8.33 4.11 4.81
C VAL A 141 8.74 5.38 4.08
N ASP A 142 9.38 6.34 4.76
CA ASP A 142 9.88 7.57 4.12
C ASP A 142 10.96 7.29 3.10
N ALA A 143 11.94 6.45 3.46
CA ALA A 143 13.01 6.06 2.55
C ALA A 143 12.47 5.47 1.24
N SER A 144 11.29 4.83 1.27
CA SER A 144 10.61 4.26 0.09
C SER A 144 9.92 5.30 -0.82
N VAL A 145 9.67 6.52 -0.34
CA VAL A 145 8.89 7.53 -1.09
C VAL A 145 9.63 8.85 -1.29
N LEU A 146 10.55 9.24 -0.39
CA LEU A 146 11.07 10.61 -0.27
C LEU A 146 11.76 11.13 -1.54
N ALA A 147 12.36 10.25 -2.35
CA ALA A 147 12.96 10.64 -3.64
C ALA A 147 11.90 10.96 -4.71
N LEU A 148 10.73 10.34 -4.63
CA LEU A 148 9.61 10.50 -5.57
C LEU A 148 8.76 11.74 -5.25
N LEU A 149 8.88 12.31 -4.05
CA LEU A 149 8.12 13.47 -3.59
C LEU A 149 8.66 14.83 -4.09
N ALA A 150 9.75 14.84 -4.86
CA ALA A 150 10.41 16.08 -5.27
C ALA A 150 9.73 16.82 -6.47
N ALA A 151 8.56 16.34 -6.92
CA ALA A 151 7.71 16.94 -7.93
C ALA A 151 6.32 17.09 -7.32
N PRO A 152 5.51 18.07 -7.76
CA PRO A 152 4.17 18.27 -7.26
C PRO A 152 3.38 16.97 -7.26
N TRP A 153 2.90 16.62 -6.08
CA TRP A 153 2.19 15.39 -5.82
C TRP A 153 0.97 15.68 -4.94
N ILE A 154 -0.01 14.78 -5.00
CA ILE A 154 -1.27 14.91 -4.28
C ILE A 154 -1.30 13.88 -3.16
N LEU A 155 -1.62 14.33 -1.95
CA LEU A 155 -1.84 13.49 -0.78
C LEU A 155 -3.32 13.16 -0.63
N ASP A 156 -3.68 11.89 -0.79
CA ASP A 156 -4.99 11.38 -0.43
C ASP A 156 -4.99 10.95 1.04
N ILE A 157 -5.97 11.45 1.79
CA ILE A 157 -6.22 11.07 3.19
C ILE A 157 -7.57 10.36 3.31
N ASP A 158 -7.58 9.30 4.12
CA ASP A 158 -8.79 8.52 4.38
C ASP A 158 -8.73 7.88 5.78
N ALA A 159 -9.87 7.40 6.26
CA ALA A 159 -9.98 6.64 7.49
C ALA A 159 -10.78 5.35 7.24
N THR A 160 -10.12 4.21 7.33
CA THR A 160 -10.79 2.91 7.18
C THR A 160 -11.02 2.22 8.52
N VAL A 161 -12.19 1.61 8.66
CA VAL A 161 -12.61 0.90 9.86
C VAL A 161 -12.36 -0.60 9.72
N LYS A 162 -11.76 -1.22 10.74
CA LYS A 162 -11.57 -2.67 10.84
C LYS A 162 -12.42 -3.23 11.98
N PRO A 163 -13.51 -3.95 11.70
CA PRO A 163 -14.29 -4.62 12.74
C PRO A 163 -13.45 -5.65 13.52
N LEU A 164 -13.63 -5.67 14.83
CA LEU A 164 -12.98 -6.61 15.74
C LEU A 164 -14.02 -7.53 16.39
N TYR A 165 -13.63 -8.79 16.56
CA TYR A 165 -14.50 -9.83 17.14
C TYR A 165 -14.06 -10.28 18.53
N GLY A 166 -12.91 -9.80 19.01
CA GLY A 166 -12.33 -10.17 20.30
C GLY A 166 -12.34 -9.02 21.29
N LYS A 167 -11.58 -9.20 22.37
CA LYS A 167 -11.34 -8.20 23.42
C LYS A 167 -9.95 -7.59 23.27
N GLN A 168 -9.61 -7.12 22.08
CA GLN A 168 -8.34 -6.44 21.82
C GLN A 168 -8.31 -5.04 22.48
N GLU A 169 -7.13 -4.56 22.82
CA GLU A 169 -6.89 -3.17 23.19
C GLU A 169 -7.40 -2.22 22.11
N GLY A 170 -8.11 -1.16 22.49
CA GLY A 170 -8.70 -0.21 21.55
C GLY A 170 -9.93 -0.74 20.79
N ALA A 171 -10.42 -1.94 21.09
CA ALA A 171 -11.70 -2.43 20.56
C ALA A 171 -12.88 -1.69 21.21
N ILE A 172 -13.15 -0.48 20.71
CA ILE A 172 -14.22 0.39 21.18
C ILE A 172 -15.27 0.53 20.06
N ILE A 173 -16.54 0.62 20.43
CA ILE A 173 -17.63 0.88 19.49
C ILE A 173 -17.49 2.31 18.97
N GLY A 174 -17.48 2.46 17.65
CA GLY A 174 -17.50 3.75 16.97
C GLY A 174 -18.24 3.65 15.65
N TYR A 175 -17.99 4.60 14.73
CA TYR A 175 -18.58 4.54 13.40
C TYR A 175 -18.09 3.28 12.67
N ASN A 176 -19.02 2.44 12.24
CA ASN A 176 -18.74 1.22 11.50
C ASN A 176 -19.90 0.95 10.52
N PRO A 177 -19.79 1.41 9.26
CA PRO A 177 -20.90 1.33 8.31
C PRO A 177 -21.24 -0.11 7.91
N HIS A 178 -20.24 -1.00 7.89
CA HIS A 178 -20.42 -2.39 7.49
C HIS A 178 -20.99 -3.26 8.62
N LYS A 179 -20.67 -2.96 9.89
CA LYS A 179 -21.11 -3.70 11.07
C LYS A 179 -21.43 -2.74 12.23
N PRO A 180 -22.56 -2.03 12.19
CA PRO A 180 -22.96 -1.10 13.26
C PRO A 180 -22.98 -1.79 14.64
N GLY A 181 -22.53 -1.06 15.67
CA GLY A 181 -22.47 -1.56 17.06
C GLY A 181 -21.34 -2.54 17.34
N ARG A 182 -20.49 -2.88 16.36
CA ARG A 182 -19.31 -3.71 16.58
C ARG A 182 -18.08 -2.86 16.92
N PRO A 183 -17.31 -3.24 17.96
CA PRO A 183 -16.00 -2.67 18.20
C PRO A 183 -15.09 -2.74 16.98
N SER A 184 -14.21 -1.75 16.83
CA SER A 184 -13.31 -1.67 15.69
C SER A 184 -11.99 -0.99 16.05
N HIS A 185 -11.02 -1.09 15.16
CA HIS A 185 -9.93 -0.14 15.03
C HIS A 185 -10.18 0.77 13.83
N VAL A 186 -9.65 1.99 13.87
CA VAL A 186 -9.61 2.91 12.75
C VAL A 186 -8.17 3.05 12.28
N TYR A 187 -7.97 3.01 10.96
CA TYR A 187 -6.69 3.20 10.30
C TYR A 187 -6.78 4.51 9.53
N HIS A 188 -6.08 5.53 10.01
CA HIS A 188 -5.91 6.80 9.32
C HIS A 188 -4.76 6.68 8.34
N THR A 189 -5.02 6.89 7.06
CA THR A 189 -4.11 6.57 5.98
C THR A 189 -3.67 7.82 5.24
N TYR A 190 -2.42 7.82 4.79
CA TYR A 190 -1.80 8.90 4.05
C TYR A 190 -1.15 8.31 2.79
N GLN A 191 -1.65 8.64 1.61
CA GLN A 191 -1.24 8.01 0.37
C GLN A 191 -0.87 9.04 -0.71
N MET A 192 0.24 8.82 -1.40
CA MET A 192 0.59 9.54 -2.62
C MET A 192 -0.30 9.07 -3.78
N ALA A 193 -1.12 9.99 -4.31
CA ALA A 193 -1.89 9.75 -5.52
C ALA A 193 -0.96 9.47 -6.72
N GLY A 194 -1.47 8.77 -7.74
CA GLY A 194 -0.71 8.49 -8.97
C GLY A 194 0.30 7.35 -8.84
N LEU A 195 1.12 7.31 -7.80
CA LEU A 195 1.97 6.14 -7.53
C LEU A 195 1.34 5.12 -6.58
N ARG A 196 0.26 5.49 -5.88
CA ARG A 196 -0.40 4.69 -4.84
C ARG A 196 0.63 4.20 -3.81
N LEU A 197 1.43 5.12 -3.27
CA LEU A 197 2.43 4.79 -2.26
C LEU A 197 1.97 5.29 -0.89
N MET A 198 2.11 4.46 0.12
CA MET A 198 1.78 4.80 1.50
C MET A 198 2.87 5.67 2.12
N LEU A 199 2.49 6.77 2.74
CA LEU A 199 3.39 7.63 3.53
C LEU A 199 3.30 7.35 5.02
N GLY A 200 2.21 6.72 5.46
CA GLY A 200 2.02 6.36 6.85
C GLY A 200 0.64 5.80 7.13
N VAL A 201 0.51 5.23 8.33
CA VAL A 201 -0.77 4.79 8.86
C VAL A 201 -0.79 4.93 10.37
N THR A 202 -1.85 5.55 10.89
CA THR A 202 -2.10 5.64 12.33
C THR A 202 -3.23 4.70 12.70
N VAL A 203 -2.96 3.74 13.58
CA VAL A 203 -3.97 2.82 14.11
C VAL A 203 -4.49 3.34 15.45
N ALA A 204 -5.79 3.57 15.51
CA ALA A 204 -6.51 4.15 16.64
C ALA A 204 -7.73 3.29 17.06
N PRO A 205 -8.26 3.48 18.28
CA PRO A 205 -9.51 2.86 18.70
C PRO A 205 -10.72 3.24 17.83
N GLY A 206 -11.74 2.38 17.79
CA GLY A 206 -12.91 2.49 16.91
C GLY A 206 -13.70 3.81 16.99
N ASN A 207 -13.73 4.44 18.17
CA ASN A 207 -14.39 5.74 18.38
C ASN A 207 -13.58 6.95 17.89
N LYS A 208 -12.39 6.73 17.33
CA LYS A 208 -11.51 7.78 16.78
C LYS A 208 -11.58 7.80 15.25
N SER A 209 -12.77 7.80 14.67
CA SER A 209 -12.99 7.79 13.21
C SER A 209 -13.16 9.17 12.56
N HIS A 210 -13.02 10.25 13.32
CA HIS A 210 -13.36 11.61 12.87
C HIS A 210 -12.14 12.35 12.26
N ALA A 211 -12.38 13.44 11.51
CA ALA A 211 -11.32 14.29 10.95
C ALA A 211 -10.27 14.68 12.00
N ASN A 212 -10.72 15.07 13.19
CA ASN A 212 -9.88 15.54 14.29
C ASN A 212 -8.90 14.47 14.82
N THR A 213 -9.12 13.18 14.52
CA THR A 213 -8.19 12.11 14.87
C THR A 213 -7.27 11.73 13.71
N THR A 214 -7.63 12.08 12.46
CA THR A 214 -6.75 12.03 11.28
C THR A 214 -5.75 13.20 11.28
N LEU A 215 -6.20 14.37 11.74
CA LEU A 215 -5.45 15.62 11.68
C LEU A 215 -4.07 15.58 12.35
N PRO A 216 -3.88 15.05 13.58
CA PRO A 216 -2.56 15.03 14.21
C PRO A 216 -1.50 14.33 13.36
N GLY A 217 -1.82 13.15 12.81
CA GLY A 217 -0.88 12.42 11.94
C GLY A 217 -0.68 13.08 10.57
N LEU A 218 -1.67 13.83 10.07
CA LEU A 218 -1.52 14.63 8.85
C LEU A 218 -0.50 15.74 9.06
N ILE A 219 -0.62 16.46 10.18
CA ILE A 219 0.27 17.56 10.53
C ILE A 219 1.68 17.04 10.82
N GLU A 220 1.82 15.97 11.58
CA GLU A 220 3.11 15.30 11.81
C GLU A 220 3.79 14.90 10.50
N LEU A 221 3.03 14.30 9.55
CA LEU A 221 3.55 13.94 8.24
C LEU A 221 4.03 15.18 7.47
N ILE A 222 3.24 16.23 7.41
CA ILE A 222 3.56 17.46 6.67
C ILE A 222 4.80 18.15 7.25
N GLU A 223 4.89 18.25 8.58
CA GLU A 223 5.95 18.98 9.27
C GLU A 223 7.30 18.25 9.20
N ARG A 224 7.25 16.92 9.19
CA ARG A 224 8.41 16.05 8.98
C ARG A 224 9.01 16.14 7.57
N LEU A 225 8.19 16.43 6.56
CA LEU A 225 8.67 16.54 5.19
C LEU A 225 9.40 17.88 4.95
N PRO A 226 10.53 17.87 4.21
CA PRO A 226 11.14 19.09 3.71
C PRO A 226 10.12 19.93 2.94
N PRO A 227 10.13 21.28 3.05
CA PRO A 227 9.14 22.15 2.41
C PRO A 227 8.94 21.87 0.91
N GLU A 228 10.01 21.60 0.18
CA GLU A 228 10.01 21.31 -1.25
C GLU A 228 9.45 19.91 -1.61
N LYS A 229 9.26 19.05 -0.61
CA LYS A 229 8.67 17.70 -0.75
C LYS A 229 7.28 17.58 -0.16
N ARG A 230 6.71 18.67 0.37
CA ARG A 230 5.33 18.70 0.86
C ARG A 230 4.33 18.52 -0.28
N PRO A 231 3.12 17.99 0.01
CA PRO A 231 2.11 17.81 -1.03
C PRO A 231 1.68 19.16 -1.61
N ALA A 232 1.48 19.19 -2.92
CA ALA A 232 0.90 20.34 -3.60
C ALA A 232 -0.61 20.47 -3.36
N LEU A 233 -1.26 19.35 -3.02
CA LEU A 233 -2.70 19.28 -2.74
C LEU A 233 -2.98 18.14 -1.76
N VAL A 234 -3.85 18.38 -0.78
CA VAL A 234 -4.44 17.34 0.07
C VAL A 234 -5.89 17.09 -0.36
N ARG A 235 -6.25 15.85 -0.65
CA ARG A 235 -7.62 15.44 -0.98
C ARG A 235 -8.18 14.50 0.08
N GLY A 236 -9.47 14.62 0.33
CA GLY A 236 -10.16 13.77 1.32
C GLY A 236 -11.68 13.76 1.10
N ASP A 237 -12.33 12.80 1.73
CA ASP A 237 -13.77 12.63 1.66
C ASP A 237 -14.53 13.62 2.56
N CYS A 238 -15.84 13.39 2.75
CA CYS A 238 -16.66 14.25 3.61
C CYS A 238 -16.30 14.16 5.10
N GLY A 239 -15.55 13.13 5.52
CA GLY A 239 -14.98 13.02 6.84
C GLY A 239 -13.89 14.06 7.12
N GLN A 240 -13.30 14.68 6.08
CA GLN A 240 -12.13 15.56 6.20
C GLN A 240 -12.44 17.06 5.99
N GLY A 241 -13.59 17.40 5.41
CA GLY A 241 -14.01 18.77 5.09
C GLY A 241 -14.46 19.64 6.28
N GLY A 242 -13.83 19.50 7.45
CA GLY A 242 -14.11 20.26 8.67
C GLY A 242 -13.18 21.45 8.89
N GLU A 243 -13.62 22.43 9.69
CA GLU A 243 -12.83 23.62 10.02
C GLU A 243 -11.40 23.29 10.52
N PRO A 244 -11.19 22.36 11.46
CA PRO A 244 -9.85 22.13 12.01
C PRO A 244 -8.85 21.69 10.95
N THR A 245 -9.27 20.82 10.02
CA THR A 245 -8.41 20.33 8.94
C THR A 245 -8.08 21.45 7.95
N MET A 246 -9.09 22.19 7.50
CA MET A 246 -8.87 23.27 6.53
C MET A 246 -8.01 24.38 7.14
N ALA A 247 -8.32 24.86 8.35
CA ALA A 247 -7.54 25.90 9.02
C ALA A 247 -6.08 25.49 9.25
N ALA A 248 -5.82 24.23 9.60
CA ALA A 248 -4.47 23.74 9.81
C ALA A 248 -3.64 23.64 8.51
N LEU A 249 -4.28 23.31 7.38
CA LEU A 249 -3.64 23.30 6.06
C LEU A 249 -3.41 24.71 5.53
N GLU A 250 -4.39 25.61 5.69
CA GLU A 250 -4.25 27.02 5.33
C GLU A 250 -3.11 27.69 6.11
N ALA A 251 -2.97 27.39 7.41
CA ALA A 251 -1.87 27.91 8.23
C ALA A 251 -0.47 27.43 7.78
N ARG A 252 -0.41 26.38 6.96
CA ARG A 252 0.83 25.80 6.42
C ARG A 252 1.02 26.07 4.92
N ASP A 253 0.14 26.89 4.33
CA ASP A 253 0.10 27.16 2.88
C ASP A 253 0.00 25.88 2.03
N ILE A 254 -0.82 24.93 2.48
CA ILE A 254 -1.07 23.67 1.77
C ILE A 254 -2.49 23.69 1.21
N ARG A 255 -2.58 23.53 -0.12
CA ARG A 255 -3.86 23.49 -0.83
C ARG A 255 -4.64 22.24 -0.47
N TYR A 256 -5.97 22.35 -0.50
CA TYR A 256 -6.85 21.24 -0.20
C TYR A 256 -8.07 21.17 -1.12
N LEU A 257 -8.62 19.96 -1.23
CA LEU A 257 -9.85 19.67 -1.94
C LEU A 257 -10.62 18.57 -1.20
N PHE A 258 -11.67 18.96 -0.50
CA PHE A 258 -12.50 18.05 0.30
C PHE A 258 -13.93 18.03 -0.20
N LYS A 259 -14.61 16.89 -0.05
CA LYS A 259 -16.07 16.86 -0.16
C LYS A 259 -16.69 17.41 1.11
N LEU A 260 -17.77 18.16 0.98
CA LEU A 260 -18.60 18.58 2.10
C LEU A 260 -19.76 17.60 2.29
N ARG A 261 -20.10 17.36 3.55
CA ARG A 261 -21.36 16.70 3.92
C ARG A 261 -22.53 17.64 3.58
N LEU A 262 -23.63 17.11 3.03
CA LEU A 262 -24.81 17.93 2.71
C LEU A 262 -25.63 18.24 3.99
N THR A 263 -25.07 19.08 4.86
CA THR A 263 -25.79 19.57 6.03
C THR A 263 -26.97 20.46 5.61
N LYS A 264 -27.91 20.72 6.53
CA LYS A 264 -29.08 21.57 6.27
C LYS A 264 -28.71 22.92 5.64
N ASN A 265 -27.61 23.54 6.07
CA ASN A 265 -27.17 24.84 5.53
C ASN A 265 -26.54 24.71 4.13
N VAL A 266 -25.82 23.62 3.85
CA VAL A 266 -25.31 23.33 2.51
C VAL A 266 -26.46 23.06 1.54
N LYS A 267 -27.45 22.26 1.95
CA LYS A 267 -28.66 21.99 1.14
C LYS A 267 -29.42 23.28 0.80
N ARG A 268 -29.65 24.14 1.80
CA ARG A 268 -30.27 25.46 1.59
C ARG A 268 -29.47 26.35 0.63
N TYR A 269 -28.14 26.29 0.69
CA TYR A 269 -27.29 27.02 -0.25
C TYR A 269 -27.48 26.48 -1.68
N ILE A 270 -27.48 25.15 -1.86
CA ILE A 270 -27.73 24.51 -3.17
C ILE A 270 -29.10 24.92 -3.73
N GLU A 271 -30.16 24.88 -2.92
CA GLU A 271 -31.52 25.28 -3.34
C GLU A 271 -31.56 26.72 -3.89
N ARG A 272 -30.83 27.65 -3.25
CA ARG A 272 -30.72 29.04 -3.73
C ARG A 272 -29.96 29.14 -5.05
N MET A 273 -28.85 28.41 -5.17
CA MET A 273 -28.04 28.40 -6.39
C MET A 273 -28.73 27.69 -7.56
N PHE A 274 -29.62 26.73 -7.29
CA PHE A 274 -30.32 25.97 -8.32
C PHE A 274 -31.16 26.84 -9.26
N ALA A 275 -31.69 27.95 -8.75
CA ALA A 275 -32.46 28.91 -9.54
C ALA A 275 -31.60 29.75 -10.50
N SER A 276 -30.26 29.74 -10.34
CA SER A 276 -29.34 30.44 -11.23
C SER A 276 -29.08 29.64 -12.52
N PRO A 277 -29.03 30.30 -13.70
CA PRO A 277 -28.74 29.66 -14.98
C PRO A 277 -27.25 29.33 -15.20
N GLU A 278 -26.35 29.72 -14.30
CA GLU A 278 -24.88 29.70 -14.49
C GLU A 278 -24.22 28.34 -14.21
N TRP A 279 -24.73 27.28 -14.84
CA TRP A 279 -24.15 25.93 -14.73
C TRP A 279 -23.22 25.65 -15.89
N THR A 280 -21.95 25.36 -15.60
CA THR A 280 -20.94 25.05 -16.61
C THR A 280 -20.65 23.55 -16.66
N ASP A 281 -20.19 23.02 -17.80
CA ASP A 281 -19.77 21.63 -17.90
C ASP A 281 -18.60 21.32 -16.94
N ALA A 282 -18.74 20.23 -16.19
CA ALA A 282 -17.73 19.70 -15.28
C ALA A 282 -17.20 18.32 -15.74
N GLY A 283 -17.62 17.86 -16.92
CA GLY A 283 -17.26 16.59 -17.53
C GLY A 283 -18.05 15.40 -17.00
N GLN A 284 -18.05 14.30 -17.77
CA GLN A 284 -18.78 13.05 -17.43
C GLN A 284 -20.27 13.27 -17.11
N GLY A 285 -20.92 14.22 -17.79
CA GLY A 285 -22.34 14.55 -17.58
C GLY A 285 -22.64 15.36 -16.31
N TRP A 286 -21.61 15.78 -15.57
CA TRP A 286 -21.75 16.70 -14.45
C TRP A 286 -21.74 18.14 -14.95
N GLN A 287 -22.58 18.96 -14.33
CA GLN A 287 -22.50 20.41 -14.39
C GLN A 287 -22.01 20.91 -13.05
N GLY A 288 -21.32 22.05 -13.04
CA GLY A 288 -20.87 22.69 -11.82
C GLY A 288 -21.15 24.18 -11.79
N GLN A 289 -21.23 24.70 -10.58
CA GLN A 289 -21.34 26.12 -10.28
C GLN A 289 -20.46 26.45 -9.07
N GLU A 290 -19.84 27.62 -9.10
CA GLU A 290 -18.99 28.10 -8.03
C GLU A 290 -19.79 28.89 -6.99
N GLY A 291 -19.35 28.86 -5.74
CA GLY A 291 -19.93 29.65 -4.67
C GLY A 291 -18.94 29.90 -3.55
N SER A 292 -19.37 30.69 -2.57
CA SER A 292 -18.63 30.91 -1.34
C SER A 292 -19.57 30.77 -0.15
N ILE A 293 -19.19 29.96 0.83
CA ILE A 293 -19.98 29.71 2.02
C ILE A 293 -19.12 29.80 3.27
N GLN A 294 -19.69 30.36 4.34
CA GLN A 294 -19.16 30.25 5.68
C GLN A 294 -20.14 29.43 6.51
N LEU A 295 -19.78 28.18 6.83
CA LEU A 295 -20.60 27.36 7.71
C LEU A 295 -20.41 27.78 9.18
N SER A 296 -21.37 27.42 10.03
CA SER A 296 -21.25 27.69 11.47
C SER A 296 -19.99 27.02 12.02
N GLY A 297 -19.22 27.77 12.80
CA GLY A 297 -17.92 27.34 13.34
C GLY A 297 -16.74 27.51 12.39
N TRP A 298 -16.95 27.98 11.15
CA TRP A 298 -15.84 28.31 10.26
C TRP A 298 -15.29 29.70 10.54
N SER A 299 -13.96 29.83 10.60
CA SER A 299 -13.28 31.11 10.83
C SER A 299 -13.44 32.10 9.67
N ARG A 300 -13.67 31.60 8.45
CA ARG A 300 -13.80 32.40 7.23
C ARG A 300 -14.71 31.75 6.18
N PRO A 301 -15.28 32.54 5.25
CA PRO A 301 -15.90 32.00 4.04
C PRO A 301 -14.85 31.26 3.20
N ARG A 302 -15.26 30.16 2.56
CA ARG A 302 -14.41 29.40 1.65
C ARG A 302 -15.11 29.13 0.33
N ARG A 303 -14.30 29.04 -0.73
CA ARG A 303 -14.74 28.64 -2.06
C ARG A 303 -15.30 27.22 -2.02
N ILE A 304 -16.47 27.06 -2.65
CA ILE A 304 -17.10 25.77 -2.91
C ILE A 304 -17.41 25.60 -4.39
N VAL A 305 -17.36 24.35 -4.85
CA VAL A 305 -17.81 23.95 -6.18
C VAL A 305 -18.98 22.97 -5.99
N ILE A 306 -20.16 23.38 -6.44
CA ILE A 306 -21.37 22.56 -6.41
C ILE A 306 -21.44 21.83 -7.73
N LEU A 307 -21.49 20.51 -7.69
CA LEU A 307 -21.65 19.65 -8.86
C LEU A 307 -23.04 19.02 -8.82
N ARG A 308 -23.69 18.96 -9.99
CA ARG A 308 -24.95 18.23 -10.18
C ARG A 308 -24.93 17.38 -11.45
N ARG A 309 -25.64 16.26 -11.45
CA ARG A 309 -25.99 15.51 -12.67
C ARG A 309 -27.43 15.00 -12.61
N PRO A 310 -28.17 14.94 -13.73
CA PRO A 310 -29.51 14.34 -13.74
C PRO A 310 -29.47 12.86 -13.35
N LEU A 311 -30.44 12.40 -12.56
CA LEU A 311 -30.64 10.98 -12.26
C LEU A 311 -31.17 10.25 -13.49
N GLN A 312 -30.53 9.15 -13.91
CA GLN A 312 -31.04 8.29 -14.98
C GLN A 312 -32.21 7.44 -14.46
N ARG A 313 -33.32 7.37 -15.23
CA ARG A 313 -34.59 6.71 -14.81
C ARG A 313 -34.43 5.23 -14.43
N GLU A 314 -33.46 4.49 -14.99
CA GLU A 314 -33.23 3.07 -14.69
C GLU A 314 -32.57 2.83 -13.31
N MET A 315 -31.84 3.81 -12.76
CA MET A 315 -31.19 3.69 -11.44
C MET A 315 -32.16 3.82 -10.25
N LEU A 316 -33.44 4.14 -10.50
CA LEU A 316 -34.48 4.16 -9.45
C LEU A 316 -34.92 2.75 -9.01
N LEU A 317 -34.56 1.72 -9.78
CA LEU A 317 -35.03 0.33 -9.60
C LEU A 317 -33.93 -0.66 -9.20
N ALA A 318 -32.65 -0.27 -9.20
CA ALA A 318 -31.53 -1.15 -8.88
C ALA A 318 -31.07 -1.01 -7.41
N ASP A 319 -30.70 -2.16 -6.83
CA ASP A 319 -30.44 -2.36 -5.40
C ASP A 319 -29.44 -1.37 -4.76
N SER A 320 -29.71 -1.05 -3.49
CA SER A 320 -29.11 0.03 -2.68
C SER A 320 -27.60 -0.06 -2.43
N GLN A 321 -26.90 -1.10 -2.88
CA GLN A 321 -25.48 -1.32 -2.63
C GLN A 321 -24.56 -0.74 -3.72
N GLN A 322 -24.98 -0.75 -4.99
CA GLN A 322 -24.19 -0.15 -6.09
C GLN A 322 -24.29 1.39 -6.08
N LEU A 323 -25.37 1.92 -5.51
CA LEU A 323 -25.61 3.35 -5.29
C LEU A 323 -24.73 4.00 -4.20
N GLN A 324 -23.92 3.23 -3.44
CA GLN A 324 -22.99 3.82 -2.46
C GLN A 324 -21.65 4.24 -3.08
N LEU A 325 -21.29 3.67 -4.24
CA LEU A 325 -20.09 4.04 -5.01
C LEU A 325 -20.35 5.21 -5.98
N ALA A 326 -21.61 5.59 -6.17
CA ALA A 326 -22.06 6.71 -6.97
C ALA A 326 -22.81 7.70 -6.06
N PHE A 327 -22.21 8.87 -5.83
CA PHE A 327 -22.62 10.08 -5.08
C PHE A 327 -24.10 10.37 -4.71
N VAL A 328 -24.91 9.40 -4.27
CA VAL A 328 -26.33 9.62 -3.94
C VAL A 328 -26.53 9.65 -2.42
N GLU A 329 -26.60 10.85 -1.84
CA GLU A 329 -27.18 11.03 -0.49
C GLU A 329 -28.72 11.08 -0.61
N LYS A 330 -29.42 10.24 0.18
CA LYS A 330 -30.86 9.92 0.10
C LYS A 330 -31.84 11.08 0.31
N GLU A 331 -31.38 12.31 0.52
CA GLU A 331 -32.20 13.50 0.66
C GLU A 331 -31.70 14.59 -0.29
N VAL A 332 -32.18 14.50 -1.52
CA VAL A 332 -31.74 15.34 -2.64
C VAL A 332 -32.34 16.75 -2.52
N PRO A 333 -31.53 17.82 -2.61
CA PRO A 333 -31.99 19.23 -2.56
C PRO A 333 -33.02 19.60 -3.65
N ALA A 334 -32.95 18.99 -4.83
CA ALA A 334 -33.96 19.11 -5.89
C ALA A 334 -34.21 17.75 -6.55
N LYS A 335 -35.48 17.32 -6.65
CA LYS A 335 -35.86 16.03 -7.23
C LYS A 335 -35.27 15.87 -8.65
N GLY A 336 -34.66 14.72 -8.92
CA GLY A 336 -34.15 14.36 -10.26
C GLY A 336 -32.66 14.64 -10.49
N TYR A 337 -31.90 15.09 -9.50
CA TYR A 337 -30.45 15.30 -9.60
C TYR A 337 -29.67 14.57 -8.52
N GLU A 338 -28.42 14.27 -8.80
CA GLU A 338 -27.40 13.87 -7.83
C GLU A 338 -26.46 15.04 -7.58
N TYR A 339 -25.99 15.22 -6.34
CA TYR A 339 -25.17 16.38 -5.94
C TYR A 339 -23.88 15.98 -5.24
N ALA A 340 -22.82 16.74 -5.52
CA ALA A 340 -21.61 16.76 -4.71
C ALA A 340 -21.20 18.22 -4.46
N VAL A 341 -20.77 18.55 -3.25
CA VAL A 341 -20.22 19.87 -2.95
C VAL A 341 -18.78 19.68 -2.52
N LEU A 342 -17.87 20.39 -3.18
CA LEU A 342 -16.45 20.38 -2.90
C LEU A 342 -16.06 21.70 -2.26
N VAL A 343 -15.21 21.69 -1.25
CA VAL A 343 -14.58 22.88 -0.65
C VAL A 343 -13.10 22.86 -0.99
N THR A 344 -12.57 23.99 -1.42
CA THR A 344 -11.18 24.08 -1.88
C THR A 344 -10.67 25.51 -1.85
N ASP A 345 -9.36 25.68 -1.76
CA ASP A 345 -8.65 26.94 -1.92
C ASP A 345 -7.84 26.99 -3.24
N LEU A 346 -7.98 25.98 -4.09
CA LEU A 346 -7.40 25.96 -5.44
C LEU A 346 -8.04 27.04 -6.31
N ALA A 347 -7.25 27.67 -7.18
CA ALA A 347 -7.70 28.65 -8.18
C ALA A 347 -7.77 28.04 -9.59
N HIS A 348 -8.44 26.88 -9.72
CA HIS A 348 -8.67 26.22 -11.00
C HIS A 348 -10.13 26.29 -11.44
N GLU A 349 -10.37 26.12 -12.74
CA GLU A 349 -11.71 26.00 -13.32
C GLU A 349 -12.50 24.81 -12.73
N ILE A 350 -13.83 24.90 -12.77
CA ILE A 350 -14.75 23.90 -12.22
C ILE A 350 -14.46 22.50 -12.77
N ARG A 351 -14.20 22.38 -14.08
CA ARG A 351 -13.91 21.08 -14.73
C ARG A 351 -12.63 20.44 -14.18
N THR A 352 -11.60 21.22 -13.95
CA THR A 352 -10.33 20.76 -13.36
C THR A 352 -10.52 20.36 -11.89
N ILE A 353 -11.25 21.14 -11.09
CA ILE A 353 -11.57 20.78 -9.70
C ILE A 353 -12.39 19.47 -9.64
N ALA A 354 -13.38 19.33 -10.52
CA ALA A 354 -14.18 18.11 -10.63
C ALA A 354 -13.32 16.91 -11.04
N GLN A 355 -12.39 17.08 -11.98
CA GLN A 355 -11.45 16.01 -12.38
C GLN A 355 -10.54 15.62 -11.21
N PHE A 356 -9.93 16.57 -10.50
CA PHE A 356 -9.10 16.27 -9.34
C PHE A 356 -9.87 15.50 -8.26
N TYR A 357 -11.14 15.82 -8.02
CA TYR A 357 -11.93 15.05 -7.06
C TYR A 357 -12.32 13.66 -7.61
N ARG A 358 -12.66 13.54 -8.90
CA ARG A 358 -12.96 12.24 -9.54
C ARG A 358 -11.74 11.30 -9.47
N ASP A 359 -10.54 11.81 -9.70
CA ASP A 359 -9.30 11.04 -9.63
C ASP A 359 -8.95 10.57 -8.20
N ARG A 360 -9.58 11.13 -7.15
CA ARG A 360 -9.47 10.62 -5.78
C ARG A 360 -10.09 9.23 -5.64
N GLY A 361 -11.04 8.86 -6.51
CA GLY A 361 -11.59 7.50 -6.55
C GLY A 361 -10.51 6.42 -6.74
N ASP A 362 -9.34 6.75 -7.30
CA ASP A 362 -8.20 5.84 -7.40
C ASP A 362 -7.64 5.41 -6.03
N ALA A 363 -7.79 6.24 -4.99
CA ALA A 363 -7.34 5.93 -3.64
C ALA A 363 -8.12 4.77 -3.01
N GLU A 364 -9.42 4.66 -3.32
CA GLU A 364 -10.26 3.55 -2.83
C GLU A 364 -9.75 2.20 -3.34
N ASN A 365 -9.33 2.13 -4.62
CA ASN A 365 -8.73 0.92 -5.18
C ASN A 365 -7.46 0.50 -4.41
N ALA A 366 -6.60 1.45 -4.07
CA ALA A 366 -5.38 1.17 -3.31
C ALA A 366 -5.69 0.67 -1.89
N PHE A 367 -6.66 1.27 -1.21
CA PHE A 367 -7.08 0.84 0.13
C PHE A 367 -7.77 -0.52 0.11
N ASP A 368 -8.59 -0.80 -0.90
CA ASP A 368 -9.23 -2.10 -1.07
C ASP A 368 -8.20 -3.17 -1.42
N GLU A 369 -7.20 -2.85 -2.25
CA GLU A 369 -6.06 -3.73 -2.50
C GLU A 369 -5.32 -4.05 -1.19
N LEU A 370 -4.97 -3.03 -0.39
CA LEU A 370 -4.28 -3.22 0.88
C LEU A 370 -5.07 -4.11 1.85
N LYS A 371 -6.39 -3.91 1.96
CA LYS A 371 -7.26 -4.73 2.81
C LYS A 371 -7.33 -6.17 2.33
N ASN A 372 -7.58 -6.37 1.03
CA ASN A 372 -7.98 -7.67 0.49
C ASN A 372 -6.78 -8.52 0.04
N GLN A 373 -5.69 -7.89 -0.39
CA GLN A 373 -4.52 -8.58 -0.97
C GLN A 373 -3.28 -8.52 -0.07
N TRP A 374 -3.18 -7.52 0.82
CA TRP A 374 -2.00 -7.34 1.68
C TRP A 374 -2.27 -7.68 3.16
N GLY A 375 -3.50 -8.06 3.49
CA GLY A 375 -3.86 -8.41 4.86
C GLY A 375 -3.83 -7.21 5.82
N TRP A 376 -4.07 -6.00 5.32
CA TRP A 376 -3.99 -4.79 6.14
C TRP A 376 -5.04 -4.82 7.26
N GLY A 377 -4.57 -4.70 8.50
CA GLY A 377 -5.38 -4.90 9.71
C GLY A 377 -5.77 -6.35 10.00
N GLY A 378 -5.20 -7.33 9.27
CA GLY A 378 -5.40 -8.76 9.52
C GLY A 378 -4.48 -9.33 10.59
N PHE A 379 -3.21 -8.87 10.65
CA PHE A 379 -2.21 -9.25 11.65
C PHE A 379 -2.53 -8.66 13.03
N THR A 380 -3.59 -9.17 13.65
CA THR A 380 -4.16 -8.65 14.89
C THR A 380 -3.63 -9.43 16.09
N THR A 381 -3.31 -8.72 17.17
CA THR A 381 -3.00 -9.30 18.49
C THR A 381 -3.85 -8.63 19.58
N GLN A 382 -3.71 -9.03 20.84
CA GLN A 382 -4.43 -8.38 21.94
C GLN A 382 -3.98 -6.93 22.17
N ASP A 383 -2.70 -6.59 21.98
CA ASP A 383 -2.20 -5.21 22.14
C ASP A 383 -2.20 -4.43 20.83
N LEU A 384 -2.45 -3.13 20.93
CA LEU A 384 -2.53 -2.21 19.81
C LEU A 384 -1.16 -1.97 19.17
N LYS A 385 -0.10 -2.02 19.97
CA LYS A 385 1.29 -1.83 19.52
C LYS A 385 1.65 -2.76 18.36
N ARG A 386 1.51 -4.08 18.53
CA ARG A 386 1.86 -5.05 17.48
C ARG A 386 0.97 -4.93 16.25
N CYS A 387 -0.30 -4.58 16.43
CA CYS A 387 -1.21 -4.26 15.32
C CYS A 387 -0.68 -3.07 14.51
N ARG A 388 -0.22 -2.01 15.18
CA ARG A 388 0.38 -0.83 14.53
C ARG A 388 1.67 -1.16 13.78
N LEU A 389 2.61 -1.85 14.42
CA LEU A 389 3.87 -2.25 13.78
C LEU A 389 3.63 -3.14 12.55
N SER A 390 2.65 -4.03 12.62
CA SER A 390 2.30 -4.90 11.49
C SER A 390 1.62 -4.12 10.37
N ALA A 391 0.74 -3.16 10.69
CA ALA A 391 0.11 -2.29 9.70
C ALA A 391 1.13 -1.44 8.92
N MET A 392 2.14 -0.91 9.60
CA MET A 392 3.23 -0.17 8.98
C MET A 392 4.15 -1.09 8.17
N THR A 393 4.41 -2.31 8.63
CA THR A 393 5.18 -3.31 7.86
C THR A 393 4.44 -3.71 6.58
N VAL A 394 3.11 -3.84 6.63
CA VAL A 394 2.27 -4.07 5.45
C VAL A 394 2.38 -2.92 4.46
N ALA A 395 2.29 -1.66 4.93
CA ALA A 395 2.46 -0.48 4.08
C ALA A 395 3.85 -0.44 3.42
N LEU A 396 4.91 -0.79 4.16
CA LEU A 396 6.27 -0.85 3.63
C LEU A 396 6.44 -1.93 2.55
N ALA A 397 5.95 -3.15 2.81
CA ALA A 397 6.00 -4.24 1.85
C ALA A 397 5.19 -3.94 0.58
N TYR A 398 4.03 -3.31 0.73
CA TYR A 398 3.22 -2.81 -0.37
C TYR A 398 4.00 -1.79 -1.20
N ASN A 399 4.62 -0.78 -0.58
CA ASN A 399 5.40 0.22 -1.32
C ASN A 399 6.51 -0.43 -2.14
N TRP A 400 7.33 -1.29 -1.52
CA TRP A 400 8.44 -1.95 -2.22
C TRP A 400 7.98 -2.81 -3.39
N TRP A 401 6.90 -3.57 -3.21
CA TRP A 401 6.34 -4.36 -4.29
C TRP A 401 5.76 -3.49 -5.40
N SER A 402 4.98 -2.46 -5.07
CA SER A 402 4.41 -1.52 -6.04
C SER A 402 5.48 -0.82 -6.86
N LEU A 403 6.61 -0.45 -6.25
CA LEU A 403 7.76 0.13 -6.94
C LEU A 403 8.46 -0.88 -7.85
N PHE A 404 8.64 -2.11 -7.40
CA PHE A 404 9.22 -3.18 -8.22
C PHE A 404 8.35 -3.49 -9.44
N VAL A 405 7.04 -3.63 -9.25
CA VAL A 405 6.06 -3.83 -10.32
C VAL A 405 6.08 -2.63 -11.28
N ARG A 406 6.16 -1.41 -10.76
CA ARG A 406 6.24 -0.21 -11.60
C ARG A 406 7.54 -0.14 -12.40
N LEU A 407 8.66 -0.60 -11.84
CA LEU A 407 9.93 -0.70 -12.56
C LEU A 407 9.85 -1.72 -13.71
N ALA A 408 9.13 -2.83 -13.49
CA ALA A 408 8.88 -3.85 -14.51
C ALA A 408 7.88 -3.39 -15.59
N HIS A 409 6.86 -2.62 -15.20
CA HIS A 409 5.80 -2.16 -16.09
C HIS A 409 5.47 -0.67 -15.85
N PRO A 410 6.28 0.27 -16.38
CA PRO A 410 6.14 1.69 -16.05
C PRO A 410 4.80 2.30 -16.47
N LYS A 411 4.28 1.86 -17.62
CA LYS A 411 3.09 2.45 -18.26
C LYS A 411 1.75 2.05 -17.64
N ALA A 412 1.66 0.95 -16.89
CA ALA A 412 0.42 0.59 -16.21
C ALA A 412 0.65 -0.06 -14.84
N ARG A 413 -0.32 0.11 -13.95
CA ARG A 413 -0.35 -0.53 -12.63
C ARG A 413 -0.76 -1.98 -12.76
N LEU A 414 -0.20 -2.82 -11.90
CA LEU A 414 -0.69 -4.18 -11.67
C LEU A 414 -0.85 -4.37 -10.16
N GLU A 415 -2.10 -4.48 -9.70
CA GLU A 415 -2.41 -4.75 -8.29
C GLU A 415 -1.90 -6.13 -7.88
N ALA A 416 -1.73 -6.37 -6.59
CA ALA A 416 -1.18 -7.62 -6.03
C ALA A 416 -1.89 -8.89 -6.52
N ILE A 417 -3.22 -8.83 -6.74
CA ILE A 417 -4.00 -9.95 -7.25
C ILE A 417 -3.54 -10.40 -8.66
N THR A 418 -3.01 -9.48 -9.46
CA THR A 418 -2.50 -9.75 -10.80
C THR A 418 -0.98 -9.86 -10.82
N SER A 419 -0.28 -8.96 -10.13
CA SER A 419 1.18 -8.86 -10.17
C SER A 419 1.87 -10.03 -9.47
N ARG A 420 1.35 -10.58 -8.36
CA ARG A 420 2.00 -11.71 -7.69
C ARG A 420 1.92 -13.00 -8.53
N PRO A 421 0.74 -13.43 -9.05
CA PRO A 421 0.71 -14.57 -9.97
C PRO A 421 1.58 -14.38 -11.22
N PHE A 422 1.79 -13.12 -11.64
CA PHE A 422 2.55 -12.81 -12.84
C PHE A 422 4.07 -12.72 -12.62
N LEU A 423 4.54 -12.12 -11.52
CA LEU A 423 5.94 -11.75 -11.28
C LEU A 423 6.57 -12.44 -10.06
N LEU A 424 5.79 -13.18 -9.27
CA LEU A 424 6.26 -13.91 -8.09
C LEU A 424 6.15 -15.44 -8.28
N SER A 425 5.19 -15.92 -9.07
CA SER A 425 4.81 -17.34 -9.16
C SER A 425 5.77 -18.20 -9.99
N GLY A 426 6.08 -19.39 -9.48
CA GLY A 426 6.81 -20.43 -10.23
C GLY A 426 7.51 -21.36 -9.25
N ILE A 427 7.66 -22.64 -9.59
CA ILE A 427 8.37 -23.55 -8.69
C ILE A 427 9.86 -23.27 -8.79
N GLY A 428 10.44 -22.73 -7.72
CA GLY A 428 11.87 -22.52 -7.56
C GLY A 428 12.50 -23.71 -6.85
N ARG A 429 13.58 -24.26 -7.40
CA ARG A 429 14.41 -25.28 -6.75
C ARG A 429 15.84 -24.79 -6.65
N LEU A 430 16.34 -24.66 -5.43
CA LEU A 430 17.71 -24.23 -5.18
C LEU A 430 18.61 -25.45 -5.00
N THR A 431 19.70 -25.49 -5.77
CA THR A 431 20.73 -26.53 -5.69
C THR A 431 22.09 -25.89 -5.53
N SER A 432 23.04 -26.60 -4.93
CA SER A 432 24.43 -26.18 -4.83
C SER A 432 25.29 -27.14 -5.62
N HIS A 433 26.03 -26.63 -6.61
CA HIS A 433 26.94 -27.41 -7.44
C HIS A 433 28.23 -26.62 -7.64
N ALA A 434 29.39 -27.26 -7.47
CA ALA A 434 30.72 -26.65 -7.61
C ALA A 434 30.91 -25.33 -6.82
N GLY A 435 30.34 -25.23 -5.62
CA GLY A 435 30.42 -24.02 -4.78
C GLY A 435 29.54 -22.85 -5.23
N GLN A 436 28.73 -23.03 -6.27
CA GLN A 436 27.77 -22.04 -6.76
C GLN A 436 26.33 -22.47 -6.47
N ALA A 437 25.50 -21.50 -6.12
CA ALA A 437 24.08 -21.70 -5.94
C ALA A 437 23.35 -21.55 -7.28
N HIS A 438 22.56 -22.55 -7.66
CA HIS A 438 21.77 -22.58 -8.88
C HIS A 438 20.29 -22.66 -8.54
N LEU A 439 19.52 -21.64 -8.95
CA LEU A 439 18.06 -21.62 -8.83
C LEU A 439 17.43 -21.97 -10.18
N SER A 440 16.76 -23.12 -10.24
CA SER A 440 15.91 -23.48 -11.38
C SER A 440 14.48 -23.02 -11.13
N ILE A 441 13.89 -22.28 -12.07
CA ILE A 441 12.51 -21.78 -11.97
C ILE A 441 11.66 -22.45 -13.04
N THR A 442 10.62 -23.15 -12.61
CA THR A 442 9.59 -23.74 -13.47
C THR A 442 8.33 -22.86 -13.40
N PRO A 443 8.08 -21.97 -14.37
CA PRO A 443 6.90 -21.13 -14.35
C PRO A 443 5.63 -21.94 -14.64
N MET A 444 4.56 -21.68 -13.87
CA MET A 444 3.30 -22.44 -13.94
C MET A 444 2.10 -21.57 -14.34
N HIS A 445 2.30 -20.56 -15.18
CA HIS A 445 1.25 -19.62 -15.59
C HIS A 445 1.35 -19.25 -17.07
N ALA A 446 0.21 -18.89 -17.67
CA ALA A 446 0.08 -18.68 -19.12
C ALA A 446 1.01 -17.57 -19.68
N ARG A 447 1.40 -16.60 -18.84
CA ARG A 447 2.25 -15.45 -19.22
C ARG A 447 3.72 -15.61 -18.83
N ALA A 448 4.21 -16.86 -18.71
CA ALA A 448 5.57 -17.18 -18.26
C ALA A 448 6.68 -16.48 -19.06
N ASN A 449 6.58 -16.49 -20.39
CA ASN A 449 7.58 -15.89 -21.27
C ASN A 449 7.65 -14.36 -21.11
N GLU A 450 6.50 -13.72 -20.95
CA GLU A 450 6.40 -12.28 -20.74
C GLU A 450 6.94 -11.89 -19.36
N ALA A 451 6.58 -12.64 -18.30
CA ALA A 451 7.14 -12.44 -16.97
C ALA A 451 8.67 -12.58 -16.98
N ARG A 452 9.20 -13.62 -17.64
CA ARG A 452 10.65 -13.79 -17.81
C ARG A 452 11.28 -12.57 -18.49
N ALA A 453 10.67 -12.05 -19.56
CA ALA A 453 11.18 -10.87 -20.25
C ALA A 453 11.20 -9.64 -19.34
N PHE A 454 10.11 -9.37 -18.61
CA PHE A 454 10.00 -8.24 -17.69
C PHE A 454 11.04 -8.33 -16.56
N LEU A 455 11.10 -9.48 -15.89
CA LEU A 455 12.02 -9.72 -14.78
C LEU A 455 13.49 -9.64 -15.22
N THR A 456 13.81 -10.17 -16.41
CA THR A 456 15.15 -10.08 -16.99
C THR A 456 15.52 -8.63 -17.32
N ALA A 457 14.60 -7.86 -17.89
CA ALA A 457 14.82 -6.45 -18.21
C ALA A 457 15.06 -5.61 -16.93
N VAL A 458 14.30 -5.88 -15.86
CA VAL A 458 14.53 -5.27 -14.54
C VAL A 458 15.91 -5.61 -14.01
N SER A 459 16.29 -6.90 -14.00
CA SER A 459 17.62 -7.35 -13.54
C SER A 459 18.76 -6.69 -14.31
N GLN A 460 18.67 -6.66 -15.64
CA GLN A 460 19.67 -6.03 -16.51
C GLN A 460 19.82 -4.54 -16.18
N ARG A 461 18.70 -3.82 -16.03
CA ARG A 461 18.71 -2.39 -15.69
C ARG A 461 19.30 -2.12 -14.31
N LEU A 462 18.93 -2.91 -13.30
CA LEU A 462 19.48 -2.77 -11.95
C LEU A 462 21.00 -3.03 -11.94
N LYS A 463 21.48 -4.03 -12.69
CA LYS A 463 22.92 -4.31 -12.85
C LYS A 463 23.67 -3.17 -13.54
N GLN A 464 23.08 -2.60 -14.60
CA GLN A 464 23.65 -1.43 -15.27
C GLN A 464 23.79 -0.25 -14.31
N TRP A 465 22.74 0.04 -13.52
CA TRP A 465 22.80 1.11 -12.52
C TRP A 465 23.77 0.82 -11.38
N LYS A 466 23.90 -0.43 -10.95
CA LYS A 466 24.89 -0.84 -9.96
C LYS A 466 26.31 -0.54 -10.45
N HIS A 467 26.64 -0.99 -11.66
CA HIS A 467 27.95 -0.75 -12.26
C HIS A 467 28.22 0.75 -12.44
N ALA A 468 27.22 1.50 -12.92
CA ALA A 468 27.35 2.95 -13.05
C ALA A 468 27.54 3.65 -11.70
N ALA A 469 26.87 3.20 -10.63
CA ALA A 469 27.00 3.75 -9.29
C ALA A 469 28.37 3.43 -8.64
N GLU A 470 28.97 2.28 -8.97
CA GLU A 470 30.33 1.92 -8.55
C GLU A 470 31.39 2.80 -9.25
N GLN A 471 31.12 3.23 -10.49
CA GLN A 471 32.01 4.09 -11.27
C GLN A 471 31.80 5.58 -11.03
N LEU A 472 30.56 5.99 -10.73
CA LEU A 472 30.15 7.38 -10.56
C LEU A 472 29.54 7.54 -9.17
N ASN A 473 30.29 8.14 -8.24
CA ASN A 473 29.87 8.38 -6.85
C ASN A 473 28.65 9.32 -6.68
N PHE A 474 27.97 9.71 -7.76
CA PHE A 474 26.94 10.74 -7.74
C PHE A 474 25.52 10.22 -7.47
N ALA A 475 25.20 8.96 -7.76
CA ALA A 475 23.84 8.43 -7.57
C ALA A 475 23.80 6.93 -7.20
N SER A 476 23.08 6.59 -6.14
CA SER A 476 22.79 5.21 -5.73
C SER A 476 21.79 4.53 -6.67
N VAL A 477 21.77 3.19 -6.71
CA VAL A 477 20.77 2.41 -7.47
C VAL A 477 19.34 2.80 -7.10
N TRP A 478 19.08 3.09 -5.83
CA TRP A 478 17.76 3.53 -5.36
C TRP A 478 17.34 4.88 -5.98
N GLN A 479 18.25 5.85 -6.05
CA GLN A 479 17.97 7.13 -6.70
C GLN A 479 17.67 6.94 -8.18
N ARG A 480 18.43 6.08 -8.89
CA ARG A 480 18.17 5.74 -10.31
C ARG A 480 16.80 5.09 -10.52
N VAL A 481 16.38 4.19 -9.64
CA VAL A 481 15.03 3.61 -9.66
C VAL A 481 13.98 4.73 -9.56
N CYS A 482 14.14 5.64 -8.61
CA CYS A 482 13.19 6.73 -8.39
C CYS A 482 13.14 7.70 -9.58
N GLU A 483 14.30 8.12 -10.09
CA GLU A 483 14.43 8.96 -11.29
C GLU A 483 13.71 8.32 -12.48
N PHE A 484 13.94 7.02 -12.71
CA PHE A 484 13.32 6.28 -13.80
C PHE A 484 11.80 6.22 -13.65
N ILE A 485 11.30 5.77 -12.49
CA ILE A 485 9.86 5.65 -12.24
C ILE A 485 9.19 7.02 -12.38
N ALA A 486 9.77 8.04 -11.76
CA ALA A 486 9.19 9.36 -11.79
C ALA A 486 9.19 9.93 -13.22
N THR A 487 10.27 9.75 -13.99
CA THR A 487 10.34 10.19 -15.39
C THR A 487 9.32 9.47 -16.28
N GLU A 488 9.24 8.15 -16.19
CA GLU A 488 8.35 7.35 -17.04
C GLU A 488 6.86 7.51 -16.66
N VAL A 489 6.56 7.68 -15.38
CA VAL A 489 5.17 7.81 -14.91
C VAL A 489 4.65 9.23 -15.05
N THR A 490 5.46 10.24 -14.73
CA THR A 490 5.00 11.63 -14.74
C THR A 490 5.32 12.35 -16.05
N GLY A 491 6.12 11.76 -16.94
CA GLY A 491 6.59 12.40 -18.17
C GLY A 491 7.55 13.58 -17.93
N PHE A 492 8.03 13.77 -16.69
CA PHE A 492 8.94 14.88 -16.34
C PHE A 492 10.37 14.37 -16.22
N ASN A 493 11.30 14.97 -16.97
CA ASN A 493 12.72 14.66 -16.80
C ASN A 493 13.28 15.32 -15.53
N TRP A 494 13.54 14.51 -14.52
CA TRP A 494 14.07 14.94 -13.22
C TRP A 494 15.51 15.44 -13.25
N LEU A 495 16.26 15.14 -14.30
CA LEU A 495 17.65 15.59 -14.50
C LEU A 495 17.75 16.99 -15.11
N ALA A 496 16.64 17.55 -15.60
CA ALA A 496 16.64 18.92 -16.10
C ALA A 496 16.70 19.91 -14.92
N ARG A 497 17.83 20.61 -14.76
CA ARG A 497 17.97 21.73 -13.82
C ARG A 497 16.84 22.73 -14.06
N ARG A 498 15.92 22.89 -13.10
CA ARG A 498 14.75 23.76 -13.28
C ARG A 498 15.07 25.20 -12.91
N ILE A 499 14.69 26.12 -13.81
CA ILE A 499 14.78 27.57 -13.64
C ILE A 499 13.41 28.19 -13.28
N GLN A 500 12.30 27.42 -13.36
CA GLN A 500 10.94 27.92 -13.07
C GLN A 500 10.12 26.97 -12.18
N PRO A 501 9.26 27.50 -11.29
CA PRO A 501 8.35 26.72 -10.45
C PRO A 501 7.19 26.11 -11.26
N LEU A 502 6.79 24.88 -10.91
CA LEU A 502 5.75 24.09 -11.60
C LEU A 502 4.31 24.53 -11.32
N LEU A 503 4.12 25.38 -10.32
CA LEU A 503 2.83 26.00 -10.03
C LEU A 503 3.07 27.51 -10.01
N PRO A 504 2.32 28.31 -10.77
CA PRO A 504 2.43 29.75 -10.65
C PRO A 504 2.08 30.13 -9.21
N ARG A 505 3.04 30.74 -8.50
CA ARG A 505 2.72 31.55 -7.33
C ARG A 505 2.00 32.78 -7.89
N CYS A 506 0.67 32.75 -7.92
CA CYS A 506 -0.07 33.98 -8.12
C CYS A 506 -0.04 34.73 -6.78
N THR A 507 0.62 35.89 -6.80
CA THR A 507 0.55 36.95 -5.80
C THR A 507 -0.87 37.40 -5.54
#